data_AF-A0A2E0ES27-F1
#
_entry.id   AF-A0A2E0ES27-F1
#
_cell.length_a   1.000
_cell.length_b   1.000
_cell.length_c   1.000
_cell.angle_alpha   90.00
_cell.angle_beta   90.00
_cell.angle_gamma   90.00
#
_symmetry.space_group_name_H-M   'P 1'
#
loop_
_entity.id
_entity.type
_entity.pdbx_description
1 polymer ?
#
loop_
_entity_poly.entity_id
_entity_poly.type
_entity_poly.pdbx_seq_one_letter_code
_entity_poly.pdbx_strand_id
1 'polypeptide(L)'
;MKKKEIEHPKLYFNYILKNNEIELSYYSNKIDHSGKRIAQKENLSTDKLRTKNLLKHLNEIEYKKLLIYILRQEKVLESYQRKGFKEHYSIVKESLNVMYEFKNQFKKVNNYES
;
A
#
# COMPACT_ATOMS: atom_id res chain seq x y z
N MET A 1 5.55 12.80 21.75
CA MET A 1 4.67 11.93 20.93
C MET A 1 5.53 10.89 20.24
N LYS A 2 5.28 9.58 20.42
CA LYS A 2 5.99 8.55 19.63
C LYS A 2 5.67 8.80 18.15
N LYS A 3 6.70 8.91 17.30
CA LYS A 3 6.50 8.89 15.83
C LYS A 3 5.80 7.56 15.53
N LYS A 4 4.53 7.59 15.12
CA LYS A 4 3.89 6.40 14.56
C LYS A 4 4.68 6.05 13.31
N GLU A 5 5.20 4.83 13.24
CA GLU A 5 5.79 4.32 12.02
C GLU A 5 4.74 4.43 10.91
N ILE A 6 5.20 4.86 9.74
CA ILE A 6 4.34 4.98 8.57
C ILE A 6 4.11 3.54 8.09
N GLU A 7 2.92 3.00 8.35
CA GLU A 7 2.49 1.76 7.71
C GLU A 7 2.24 2.06 6.23
N HIS A 8 3.07 1.45 5.37
CA HIS A 8 2.83 1.49 3.94
C HIS A 8 1.69 0.56 3.55
N PRO A 9 0.87 0.93 2.55
CA PRO A 9 -0.22 0.10 2.07
C PRO A 9 0.23 -1.29 1.61
N LYS A 10 -0.62 -2.29 1.81
CA LYS A 10 -0.41 -3.68 1.39
C LYS A 10 -1.48 -4.14 0.41
N LEU A 11 -1.08 -4.75 -0.71
CA LEU A 11 -2.01 -5.37 -1.65
C LEU A 11 -1.96 -6.89 -1.49
N TYR A 12 -2.94 -7.44 -0.78
CA TYR A 12 -3.06 -8.88 -0.56
C TYR A 12 -3.56 -9.57 -1.82
N PHE A 13 -2.90 -10.67 -2.21
CA PHE A 13 -3.23 -11.42 -3.43
C PHE A 13 -3.41 -12.92 -3.20
N ASN A 14 -2.95 -13.45 -2.06
CA ASN A 14 -3.15 -14.86 -1.71
C ASN A 14 -3.19 -15.05 -0.20
N TYR A 15 -3.80 -16.15 0.25
CA TYR A 15 -3.70 -16.61 1.63
C TYR A 15 -3.69 -18.13 1.73
N ILE A 16 -3.05 -18.66 2.76
CA ILE A 16 -3.02 -20.08 3.09
C ILE A 16 -3.46 -20.24 4.55
N LEU A 17 -4.43 -21.11 4.80
CA LEU A 17 -4.81 -21.49 6.15
C LEU A 17 -3.79 -22.52 6.67
N LYS A 18 -3.15 -22.20 7.80
CA LYS A 18 -2.20 -23.08 8.49
C LYS A 18 -2.58 -23.13 9.96
N ASN A 19 -3.19 -24.22 10.41
CA ASN A 19 -3.73 -24.36 11.77
C ASN A 19 -4.62 -23.14 12.14
N ASN A 20 -4.58 -22.65 13.38
CA ASN A 20 -5.30 -21.43 13.84
C ASN A 20 -4.68 -20.11 13.31
N GLU A 21 -3.94 -20.16 12.20
CA GLU A 21 -3.33 -18.98 11.55
C GLU A 21 -3.65 -18.91 10.06
N ILE A 22 -3.59 -17.69 9.55
CA ILE A 22 -3.73 -17.33 8.15
C ILE A 22 -2.40 -16.71 7.70
N GLU A 23 -1.67 -17.39 6.81
CA GLU A 23 -0.51 -16.81 6.13
C GLU A 23 -1.00 -16.00 4.93
N LEU A 24 -0.86 -14.68 4.98
CA LEU A 24 -1.22 -13.76 3.91
C LEU A 24 0.00 -13.47 3.04
N SER A 25 -0.19 -13.47 1.71
CA SER A 25 0.81 -12.97 0.75
C SER A 25 0.36 -11.63 0.17
N TYR A 26 1.25 -10.65 0.17
CA TYR A 26 0.95 -9.28 -0.25
C TYR A 26 2.12 -8.62 -0.98
N TYR A 27 1.81 -7.64 -1.84
CA TYR A 27 2.80 -6.66 -2.30
C TYR A 27 2.82 -5.47 -1.35
N SER A 28 4.01 -4.93 -1.08
CA SER A 28 4.19 -3.71 -0.27
C SER A 28 4.86 -2.61 -1.08
N ASN A 29 5.33 -1.55 -0.40
CA ASN A 29 6.16 -0.53 -1.02
C ASN A 29 7.66 -0.86 -1.14
N LYS A 30 8.01 -2.14 -1.04
CA LYS A 30 9.38 -2.60 -1.32
C LYS A 30 9.52 -2.98 -2.78
N ILE A 31 10.54 -2.43 -3.43
CA ILE A 31 10.83 -2.61 -4.86
C ILE A 31 12.19 -3.29 -4.98
N ASP A 32 12.32 -4.21 -5.93
CA ASP A 32 13.60 -4.83 -6.27
C ASP A 32 14.48 -3.94 -7.17
N HIS A 33 15.67 -4.42 -7.49
CA HIS A 33 16.60 -3.72 -8.40
C HIS A 33 16.07 -3.57 -9.84
N SER A 34 14.97 -4.25 -10.20
CA SER A 34 14.33 -4.19 -11.52
C SER A 34 13.13 -3.22 -11.56
N GLY A 35 12.84 -2.54 -10.46
CA GLY A 35 11.69 -1.64 -10.37
C GLY A 35 10.36 -2.35 -10.09
N LYS A 36 10.37 -3.64 -9.73
CA LYS A 36 9.15 -4.42 -9.44
C LYS A 36 8.90 -4.56 -7.95
N ARG A 37 7.63 -4.54 -7.55
CA ARG A 37 7.23 -4.76 -6.15
C ARG A 37 7.53 -6.19 -5.72
N ILE A 38 8.11 -6.34 -4.53
CA ILE A 38 8.46 -7.64 -3.95
C ILE A 38 7.26 -8.18 -3.16
N ALA A 39 6.94 -9.46 -3.37
CA ALA A 39 5.95 -10.16 -2.58
C ALA A 39 6.49 -10.46 -1.17
N GLN A 40 5.66 -10.23 -0.15
CA GLN A 40 5.95 -10.47 1.25
C GLN A 40 4.85 -11.32 1.88
N LYS A 41 5.16 -11.86 3.07
CA LYS A 41 4.24 -12.69 3.84
C LYS A 41 4.06 -12.17 5.26
N GLU A 42 2.88 -12.39 5.82
CA GLU A 42 2.61 -12.17 7.25
C GLU A 42 1.57 -13.15 7.78
N ASN A 43 1.62 -13.45 9.07
CA ASN A 43 0.66 -14.35 9.72
C ASN A 43 -0.35 -13.56 10.53
N LEU A 44 -1.61 -13.99 10.47
CA LEU A 44 -2.74 -13.41 11.19
C LEU A 44 -3.52 -14.53 11.89
N SER A 45 -3.89 -14.34 13.15
CA SER A 45 -4.71 -15.30 13.89
C SER A 45 -6.11 -15.44 13.26
N THR A 46 -6.61 -16.67 13.17
CA THR A 46 -7.91 -17.00 12.57
C THR A 46 -9.10 -16.40 13.32
N ASP A 47 -8.95 -16.06 14.60
CA ASP A 47 -10.02 -15.51 15.44
C ASP A 47 -10.52 -14.16 14.94
N LYS A 48 -9.73 -13.48 14.09
CA LYS A 48 -10.05 -12.16 13.57
C LYS A 48 -10.85 -12.18 12.27
N LEU A 49 -10.93 -13.30 11.54
CA LEU A 49 -11.29 -13.28 10.12
C LEU A 49 -12.08 -14.52 9.66
N ARG A 50 -13.42 -14.45 9.77
CA ARG A 50 -14.37 -15.35 9.07
C ARG A 50 -15.20 -14.57 8.07
N THR A 51 -14.58 -14.13 6.97
CA THR A 51 -15.31 -13.48 5.87
C THR A 51 -15.12 -14.28 4.59
N LYS A 52 -16.24 -14.52 3.87
CA LYS A 52 -16.29 -15.22 2.58
C LYS A 52 -15.43 -14.54 1.49
N ASN A 53 -14.98 -13.30 1.73
CA ASN A 53 -14.12 -12.50 0.84
C ASN A 53 -12.99 -11.81 1.62
N LEU A 54 -12.20 -12.58 2.38
CA LEU A 54 -11.09 -12.09 3.21
C LEU A 54 -10.18 -11.07 2.50
N LEU A 55 -9.63 -11.45 1.34
CA LEU A 55 -8.68 -10.61 0.61
C LEU A 55 -9.30 -9.28 0.17
N LYS A 56 -10.55 -9.31 -0.30
CA LYS A 56 -11.27 -8.09 -0.71
C LYS A 56 -11.42 -7.13 0.46
N HIS A 57 -11.83 -7.65 1.63
CA HIS A 57 -12.01 -6.84 2.83
C HIS A 57 -10.68 -6.18 3.28
N LEU A 58 -9.60 -6.95 3.32
CA LEU A 58 -8.27 -6.42 3.65
C LEU A 58 -7.81 -5.37 2.63
N ASN A 59 -7.98 -5.65 1.35
CA ASN A 59 -7.60 -4.74 0.29
C ASN A 59 -8.41 -3.44 0.28
N GLU A 60 -9.69 -3.45 0.68
CA GLU A 60 -10.49 -2.22 0.83
C GLU A 60 -9.92 -1.30 1.93
N ILE A 61 -9.47 -1.89 3.05
CA ILE A 61 -8.83 -1.14 4.14
C ILE A 61 -7.51 -0.54 3.67
N GLU A 62 -6.67 -1.35 3.04
CA GLU A 62 -5.36 -0.92 2.54
C GLU A 62 -5.45 0.08 1.39
N TYR A 63 -6.47 -0.03 0.53
CA TYR A 63 -6.73 0.94 -0.52
C TYR A 63 -7.05 2.32 0.06
N LYS A 64 -7.85 2.39 1.13
CA LYS A 64 -8.12 3.66 1.85
C LYS A 64 -6.83 4.25 2.42
N LYS A 65 -5.95 3.42 3.00
CA LYS A 65 -4.63 3.87 3.49
C LYS A 65 -3.79 4.46 2.34
N LEU A 66 -3.79 3.81 1.17
CA LEU A 66 -3.08 4.29 -0.02
C LEU A 66 -3.60 5.65 -0.49
N LEU A 67 -4.92 5.83 -0.58
CA LEU A 67 -5.51 7.12 -0.98
C LEU A 67 -5.12 8.25 -0.01
N ILE A 68 -5.16 7.99 1.29
CA ILE A 68 -4.75 8.96 2.32
C ILE A 68 -3.26 9.28 2.18
N TYR A 69 -2.42 8.27 1.90
CA TYR A 69 -0.99 8.47 1.70
C TYR A 69 -0.72 9.36 0.49
N ILE A 70 -1.33 9.07 -0.66
CA ILE A 70 -1.20 9.86 -1.90
C ILE A 70 -1.58 11.33 -1.63
N LEU A 71 -2.76 11.57 -1.04
CA LEU A 71 -3.23 12.92 -0.73
C LEU A 71 -2.27 13.69 0.17
N ARG A 72 -1.65 13.01 1.14
CA ARG A 72 -0.64 13.64 2.01
C ARG A 72 0.62 14.00 1.25
N GLN A 73 1.10 13.11 0.37
CA GLN A 73 2.30 13.38 -0.44
C GLN A 73 2.06 14.49 -1.46
N GLU A 74 0.88 14.58 -2.07
CA GLU A 74 0.51 15.69 -2.96
C GLU A 74 0.64 17.04 -2.25
N LYS A 75 0.11 17.16 -1.02
CA LYS A 75 0.24 18.38 -0.21
C LYS A 75 1.69 18.73 0.16
N VAL A 76 2.52 17.71 0.40
CA VAL A 76 3.96 17.90 0.64
C VAL A 76 4.64 18.42 -0.63
N LEU A 77 4.32 17.83 -1.78
CA LEU A 77 4.87 18.23 -3.08
C LEU A 77 4.54 19.70 -3.40
N GLU A 78 3.29 20.12 -3.19
CA GLU A 78 2.88 21.53 -3.34
C GLU A 78 3.64 22.48 -2.40
N SER A 79 3.93 22.05 -1.18
CA SER A 79 4.71 22.82 -0.21
C SER A 79 6.16 22.99 -0.68
N TYR A 80 6.79 21.92 -1.16
CA TYR A 80 8.15 21.97 -1.70
C TYR A 80 8.24 22.80 -2.97
N GLN A 81 7.24 22.72 -3.85
CA GLN A 81 7.15 23.56 -5.04
C GLN A 81 7.11 25.05 -4.66
N ARG A 82 6.21 25.43 -3.74
CA ARG A 82 6.08 26.83 -3.29
C ARG A 82 7.34 27.37 -2.62
N LYS A 83 8.10 26.51 -1.93
CA LYS A 83 9.36 26.88 -1.24
C LYS A 83 10.60 26.82 -2.14
N GLY A 84 10.47 26.37 -3.39
CA GLY A 84 11.59 26.23 -4.30
C GLY A 84 12.54 25.06 -3.99
N PHE A 85 12.11 24.07 -3.20
CA PHE A 85 12.92 22.90 -2.83
C PHE A 85 12.94 21.86 -3.95
N LYS A 86 13.67 22.15 -5.03
CA LYS A 86 13.65 21.37 -6.29
C LYS A 86 14.02 19.90 -6.13
N GLU A 87 15.07 19.58 -5.38
CA GLU A 87 15.51 18.20 -5.18
C GLU A 87 14.46 17.37 -4.41
N HIS A 88 13.96 17.92 -3.30
CA HIS A 88 12.93 17.26 -2.49
C HIS A 88 11.62 17.10 -3.27
N TYR A 89 11.29 18.10 -4.09
CA TYR A 89 10.18 18.01 -5.02
C TYR A 89 10.34 16.82 -5.99
N SER A 90 11.52 16.66 -6.62
CA SER A 90 11.78 15.55 -7.54
C SER A 90 11.62 14.20 -6.85
N ILE A 91 12.22 14.02 -5.68
CA ILE A 91 12.16 12.78 -4.89
C ILE A 91 10.71 12.43 -4.52
N VAL A 92 9.95 13.39 -4.00
CA VAL A 92 8.55 13.16 -3.61
C VAL A 92 7.68 12.88 -4.84
N LYS A 93 7.93 13.56 -5.97
CA LYS A 93 7.22 13.33 -7.23
C LYS A 93 7.43 11.91 -7.75
N GLU A 94 8.66 11.42 -7.74
CA GLU A 94 8.98 10.03 -8.11
C GLU A 94 8.31 9.03 -7.18
N SER A 95 8.35 9.28 -5.87
CA SER A 95 7.64 8.44 -4.89
C SER A 95 6.12 8.44 -5.12
N LEU A 96 5.54 9.57 -5.54
CA LEU A 96 4.12 9.67 -5.89
C LEU A 96 3.75 8.83 -7.11
N ASN A 97 4.59 8.85 -8.16
CA ASN A 97 4.39 8.03 -9.35
C ASN A 97 4.31 6.54 -8.99
N VAL A 98 5.23 6.07 -8.15
CA VAL A 98 5.24 4.70 -7.62
C VAL A 98 3.93 4.37 -6.88
N MET A 99 3.38 5.31 -6.11
CA MET A 99 2.10 5.12 -5.41
C MET A 99 0.89 5.10 -6.35
N TYR A 100 0.87 5.91 -7.40
CA TYR A 100 -0.20 5.85 -8.39
C TYR A 100 -0.17 4.56 -9.19
N GLU A 101 1.01 4.05 -9.53
CA GLU A 101 1.14 2.71 -10.11
C GLU A 101 0.56 1.64 -9.17
N PHE A 102 0.82 1.78 -7.86
CA PHE A 102 0.24 0.87 -6.88
C PHE A 102 -1.29 0.97 -6.85
N LYS A 103 -1.83 2.19 -6.89
CA LYS A 103 -3.28 2.44 -6.94
C LYS A 103 -3.91 1.75 -8.15
N ASN A 104 -3.23 1.77 -9.29
CA ASN A 104 -3.69 1.08 -10.50
C ASN A 104 -3.68 -0.44 -10.32
N GLN A 105 -2.69 -1.01 -9.62
CA GLN A 105 -2.68 -2.44 -9.27
C GLN A 105 -3.86 -2.81 -8.36
N PHE A 106 -4.18 -1.99 -7.34
CA PHE A 106 -5.35 -2.19 -6.50
C PHE A 106 -6.65 -2.21 -7.33
N LYS A 107 -6.81 -1.27 -8.27
CA LYS A 107 -7.98 -1.20 -9.16
C LYS A 107 -8.12 -2.46 -10.01
N LYS A 108 -7.02 -2.94 -10.61
CA LYS A 108 -6.99 -4.15 -11.44
C LYS A 108 -7.35 -5.42 -10.67
N VAL A 109 -6.85 -5.57 -9.43
CA VAL A 109 -7.06 -6.78 -8.63
C VAL A 109 -8.47 -6.85 -8.03
N ASN A 110 -9.03 -5.71 -7.63
CA ASN A 110 -10.28 -5.68 -6.87
C ASN A 110 -11.51 -5.26 -7.69
N ASN A 111 -11.35 -5.03 -9.01
CA ASN A 111 -12.37 -4.43 -9.87
C ASN A 111 -12.98 -3.15 -9.26
N TYR A 112 -12.16 -2.31 -8.62
CA TYR A 112 -12.62 -0.97 -8.25
C TYR A 112 -12.79 -0.20 -9.56
N GLU A 113 -14.02 -0.14 -10.08
CA GLU A 113 -14.34 0.64 -11.28
C GLU A 113 -13.85 2.08 -11.11
N SER A 114 -13.39 2.67 -12.22
CA SER A 114 -12.85 4.04 -12.23
C SER A 114 -13.95 5.08 -12.19
#